data_AF-A0A950SD57-F1
#
_entry.id   AF-A0A950SD57-F1
#
_cell.length_a   1.000
_cell.length_b   1.000
_cell.length_c   1.000
_cell.angle_alpha   90.00
_cell.angle_beta   90.00
_cell.angle_gamma   90.00
#
_symmetry.space_group_name_H-M   'P 1'
#
loop_
_entity.id
_entity.type
_entity.pdbx_description
1 polymer ?
#
loop_
_entity_poly.entity_id
_entity_poly.type
_entity_poly.pdbx_seq_one_letter_code
_entity_poly.pdbx_strand_id
1 'polypeptide(L)'
;MTVEPLHDQRTQILSGVVKTLLDDLKNGAGDKDRRRQVEEWMRTLAEKYPEFQIESGLRDYYLAEAERLRVDFEKAAELNEKLALGRSIEGFLDRAADYAKRIAEK
;
A
#
# COMPACT_ATOMS: atom_id res chain seq x y z
N MET A 1 6.08 6.95 -37.61
CA MET A 1 7.08 7.52 -36.70
C MET A 1 6.53 7.46 -35.29
N THR A 2 7.20 6.67 -34.45
CA THR A 2 7.45 6.90 -33.01
C THR A 2 6.26 7.04 -32.05
N VAL A 3 5.53 5.95 -31.79
CA VAL A 3 4.66 5.81 -30.60
C VAL A 3 5.50 5.38 -29.37
N GLU A 4 6.60 4.66 -29.58
CA GLU A 4 7.53 4.18 -28.54
C GLU A 4 8.05 5.27 -27.58
N PRO A 5 8.48 6.47 -28.03
CA PRO A 5 9.07 7.45 -27.10
C PRO A 5 8.07 8.03 -26.11
N LEU A 6 6.79 8.17 -26.51
CA LEU A 6 5.73 8.66 -25.63
C LEU A 6 5.34 7.61 -24.59
N HIS A 7 5.36 6.33 -24.99
CA HIS A 7 5.14 5.22 -24.08
C HIS A 7 6.25 5.15 -23.02
N ASP A 8 7.52 5.24 -23.44
CA ASP A 8 8.66 5.15 -22.54
C ASP A 8 8.76 6.33 -21.57
N GLN A 9 8.48 7.56 -22.05
CA GLN A 9 8.38 8.74 -21.17
C GLN A 9 7.26 8.57 -20.14
N ARG A 10 6.09 8.08 -20.55
CA ARG A 10 4.97 7.83 -19.63
C ARG A 10 5.36 6.79 -18.58
N THR A 11 6.02 5.71 -18.97
CA THR A 11 6.47 4.66 -18.05
C THR A 11 7.51 5.19 -17.04
N GLN A 12 8.46 6.03 -17.48
CA GLN A 12 9.43 6.66 -16.57
C GLN A 12 8.76 7.59 -15.56
N ILE A 13 7.83 8.44 -16.00
CA ILE A 13 7.09 9.34 -15.11
C ILE A 13 6.27 8.53 -14.10
N LEU A 14 5.53 7.52 -14.57
CA LEU A 14 4.70 6.68 -13.72
C LEU A 14 5.54 5.90 -12.71
N SER A 15 6.69 5.35 -13.11
CA SER A 15 7.61 4.65 -12.20
C SER A 15 8.07 5.54 -11.04
N GLY A 16 8.47 6.78 -11.33
CA GLY A 16 8.88 7.74 -10.29
C GLY A 16 7.74 8.10 -9.34
N VAL A 17 6.54 8.36 -9.88
CA VAL A 17 5.36 8.70 -9.07
C VAL A 17 4.92 7.51 -8.19
N VAL A 18 4.89 6.31 -8.75
CA VAL A 18 4.55 5.07 -8.04
C VAL A 18 5.50 4.84 -6.87
N LYS A 19 6.81 4.97 -7.10
CA LYS A 19 7.81 4.82 -6.05
C LYS A 19 7.59 5.80 -4.90
N THR A 20 7.45 7.08 -5.22
CA THR A 20 7.21 8.13 -4.20
C THR A 20 5.95 7.86 -3.40
N LEU A 21 4.84 7.47 -4.04
CA LEU A 21 3.60 7.21 -3.33
C LEU A 21 3.63 5.95 -2.46
N LEU A 22 4.35 4.90 -2.88
CA LEU A 22 4.56 3.72 -2.03
C LEU A 22 5.39 4.07 -0.80
N ASP A 23 6.45 4.85 -0.97
CA ASP A 23 7.29 5.31 0.12
C ASP A 23 6.49 6.22 1.08
N ASP A 24 5.68 7.14 0.56
CA ASP A 24 4.79 7.99 1.35
C ASP A 24 3.78 7.15 2.16
N LEU A 25 3.12 6.18 1.52
CA LEU A 25 2.19 5.26 2.19
C LEU A 25 2.90 4.50 3.31
N LYS A 26 4.03 3.86 3.02
CA LYS A 26 4.79 3.04 3.97
C LYS A 26 5.24 3.86 5.19
N ASN A 27 5.60 5.12 5.00
CA ASN A 27 5.99 6.01 6.08
C ASN A 27 4.79 6.68 6.79
N GLY A 28 3.57 6.35 6.40
CA GLY A 28 2.34 6.89 7.00
C GLY A 28 2.08 8.36 6.65
N ALA A 29 2.64 8.88 5.55
CA ALA A 29 2.45 10.25 5.14
C ALA A 29 1.00 10.53 4.69
N GLY A 30 0.50 11.72 5.03
CA GLY A 30 -0.87 12.15 4.70
C GLY A 30 -1.92 11.70 5.72
N ASP A 31 -3.11 12.29 5.62
CA ASP A 31 -4.27 11.87 6.40
C ASP A 31 -4.89 10.57 5.87
N LYS A 32 -5.89 10.06 6.59
CA LYS A 32 -6.58 8.80 6.26
C LYS A 32 -7.22 8.83 4.87
N ASP A 33 -7.82 9.95 4.46
CA ASP A 33 -8.52 10.06 3.20
C ASP A 33 -7.54 10.09 2.03
N ARG A 34 -6.42 10.80 2.18
CA ARG A 34 -5.33 10.80 1.22
C ARG A 34 -4.71 9.42 1.07
N ARG A 35 -4.42 8.71 2.16
CA ARG A 35 -3.89 7.34 2.08
C ARG A 35 -4.84 6.40 1.35
N ARG A 36 -6.15 6.49 1.63
CA ARG A 36 -7.18 5.73 0.90
C ARG A 36 -7.18 6.02 -0.60
N GLN A 37 -7.14 7.30 -0.99
CA GLN A 37 -7.11 7.69 -2.41
C GLN A 37 -5.86 7.15 -3.12
N VAL A 38 -4.71 7.23 -2.45
CA VAL A 38 -3.46 6.66 -2.99
C VAL A 38 -3.57 5.14 -3.11
N GLU A 39 -4.07 4.43 -2.09
CA GLU A 39 -4.30 2.97 -2.16
C GLU A 39 -5.18 2.57 -3.36
N GLU A 40 -6.31 3.25 -3.55
CA GLU A 40 -7.24 2.99 -4.67
C GLU A 40 -6.60 3.24 -6.03
N TRP A 41 -5.82 4.32 -6.15
CA TRP A 41 -5.09 4.63 -7.37
C TRP A 41 -4.01 3.58 -7.66
N MET A 42 -3.24 3.19 -6.65
CA MET A 42 -2.17 2.19 -6.77
C MET A 42 -2.73 0.81 -7.15
N ARG A 43 -3.88 0.41 -6.60
CA ARG A 43 -4.60 -0.81 -7.02
C ARG A 43 -4.91 -0.80 -8.52
N THR A 44 -5.43 0.32 -9.02
CA THR A 44 -5.77 0.47 -10.45
C THR A 44 -4.53 0.42 -11.34
N LEU A 45 -3.40 0.96 -10.87
CA LEU A 45 -2.14 0.92 -11.60
C LEU A 45 -1.50 -0.47 -11.57
N ALA A 46 -1.60 -1.21 -10.46
CA ALA A 46 -1.03 -2.55 -10.31
C ALA A 46 -1.55 -3.54 -11.36
N GLU A 47 -2.82 -3.42 -11.75
CA GLU A 47 -3.43 -4.25 -12.79
C GLU A 47 -2.93 -3.89 -14.20
N LYS A 48 -2.59 -2.61 -14.43
CA LYS A 48 -2.17 -2.10 -15.74
C LYS A 48 -0.67 -2.18 -15.99
N TYR A 49 0.11 -2.11 -14.91
CA TYR A 49 1.57 -1.98 -14.95
C TYR A 49 2.23 -2.93 -13.92
N PRO A 50 2.21 -4.24 -14.17
CA PRO A 50 2.80 -5.23 -13.27
C PRO A 50 4.31 -5.03 -13.07
N GLU A 51 5.01 -4.43 -14.04
CA GLU A 51 6.44 -4.11 -13.99
C GLU A 51 6.84 -3.17 -12.85
N PHE A 52 5.88 -2.40 -12.32
CA PHE A 52 6.14 -1.46 -11.22
C PHE A 52 6.08 -2.09 -9.82
N GLN A 53 5.84 -3.41 -9.73
CA GLN A 53 5.83 -4.15 -8.45
C GLN A 53 4.92 -3.52 -7.37
N ILE A 54 3.83 -2.90 -7.80
CA ILE A 54 2.94 -2.12 -6.93
C ILE A 54 2.31 -3.00 -5.85
N GLU A 55 1.99 -4.25 -6.18
CA GLU A 55 1.43 -5.21 -5.22
C GLU A 55 2.40 -5.50 -4.06
N SER A 56 3.70 -5.60 -4.33
CA SER A 56 4.73 -5.76 -3.29
C SER A 56 4.78 -4.53 -2.38
N GLY A 57 4.74 -3.33 -2.98
CA GLY A 57 4.72 -2.09 -2.21
C GLY A 57 3.47 -1.94 -1.34
N LEU A 58 2.29 -2.29 -1.88
CA LEU A 58 1.04 -2.27 -1.12
C LEU A 58 1.06 -3.28 0.03
N ARG A 59 1.56 -4.50 -0.20
CA ARG A 59 1.77 -5.48 0.87
C ARG A 59 2.64 -4.91 1.99
N ASP A 60 3.80 -4.35 1.62
CA ASP A 60 4.76 -3.83 2.60
C ASP A 60 4.20 -2.64 3.39
N TYR A 61 3.39 -1.79 2.74
CA TYR A 61 2.65 -0.72 3.41
C TYR A 61 1.67 -1.29 4.44
N TYR A 62 0.84 -2.27 4.08
CA TYR A 62 -0.13 -2.85 5.01
C TYR A 62 0.53 -3.54 6.20
N LEU A 63 1.67 -4.20 5.99
CA LEU A 63 2.49 -4.75 7.09
C LEU A 63 3.02 -3.64 8.00
N ALA A 64 3.51 -2.53 7.43
CA ALA A 64 4.02 -1.40 8.20
C ALA A 64 2.92 -0.74 9.05
N GLU A 65 1.72 -0.57 8.50
CA GLU A 65 0.59 0.03 9.20
C GLU A 65 0.04 -0.89 10.31
N ALA A 66 0.02 -2.20 10.08
CA ALA A 66 -0.31 -3.18 11.11
C ALA A 66 0.68 -3.11 12.29
N GLU A 67 1.99 -3.04 12.01
CA GLU A 67 3.02 -2.91 13.05
C GLU A 67 2.92 -1.56 13.77
N ARG A 68 2.62 -0.46 13.05
CA ARG A 68 2.38 0.86 13.65
C ARG A 68 1.22 0.80 14.65
N LEU A 69 0.09 0.21 14.26
CA LEU A 69 -1.07 0.07 15.14
C LEU A 69 -0.83 -0.89 16.30
N ARG A 70 0.04 -1.89 16.13
CA ARG A 70 0.42 -2.79 17.22
C ARG A 70 1.13 -2.04 18.35
N VAL A 71 1.98 -1.06 18.04
CA VAL A 71 2.59 -0.19 19.05
C VAL A 71 1.53 0.57 19.85
N ASP A 72 0.48 1.06 19.19
CA ASP A 72 -0.64 1.74 19.85
C ASP A 72 -1.47 0.74 20.69
N PHE A 73 -1.70 -0.47 20.18
CA PHE A 73 -2.42 -1.55 20.87
C PHE A 73 -1.74 -1.98 22.17
N GLU A 74 -0.40 -2.08 22.16
CA GLU A 74 0.38 -2.44 23.35
C GLU A 74 0.30 -1.37 24.44
N LYS A 75 0.12 -0.10 24.06
CA LYS A 75 0.00 1.05 24.97
C LYS A 75 -1.42 1.28 25.48
N ALA A 76 -2.44 0.86 24.73
CA ALA A 76 -3.84 1.07 25.09
C ALA A 76 -4.16 0.44 26.46
N ALA A 77 -4.81 1.19 27.34
CA ALA A 77 -5.22 0.69 28.67
C ALA A 77 -6.64 0.10 28.62
N GLU A 78 -7.50 0.66 27.78
CA GLU A 78 -8.92 0.33 27.72
C GLU A 78 -9.19 -0.85 26.78
N LEU A 79 -10.02 -1.79 27.24
CA LEU A 79 -10.38 -2.98 26.45
C LEU A 79 -11.05 -2.61 25.12
N ASN A 80 -11.95 -1.62 25.13
CA ASN A 80 -12.66 -1.20 23.92
C ASN A 80 -11.69 -0.63 22.87
N GLU A 81 -10.68 0.11 23.30
CA GLU A 81 -9.64 0.65 22.42
C GLU A 81 -8.77 -0.48 21.85
N LYS A 82 -8.34 -1.43 22.69
CA LYS A 82 -7.63 -2.63 22.23
C LYS A 82 -8.42 -3.41 21.19
N LEU A 83 -9.72 -3.64 21.42
CA LEU A 83 -10.56 -4.35 20.46
C LEU A 83 -10.70 -3.60 19.13
N ALA A 84 -10.80 -2.27 19.15
CA ALA A 84 -10.85 -1.47 17.93
C ALA A 84 -9.54 -1.50 17.14
N LEU A 85 -8.41 -1.37 17.84
CA LEU A 85 -7.07 -1.47 17.25
C LEU A 85 -6.80 -2.88 16.70
N GLY A 86 -7.17 -3.93 17.45
CA GLY A 86 -7.04 -5.32 17.02
C GLY A 86 -7.75 -5.61 15.70
N ARG A 87 -9.03 -5.19 15.57
CA ARG A 87 -9.78 -5.32 14.31
C ARG A 87 -9.13 -4.57 13.15
N SER A 88 -8.53 -3.42 13.42
CA SER A 88 -7.84 -2.65 12.38
C SER A 88 -6.54 -3.34 11.95
N ILE A 89 -5.77 -3.89 12.90
CA ILE A 89 -4.56 -4.68 12.64
C ILE A 89 -4.91 -5.91 11.79
N GLU A 90 -5.92 -6.69 12.19
CA GLU A 90 -6.39 -7.85 11.42
C GLU A 90 -6.72 -7.48 9.97
N GLY A 91 -7.50 -6.41 9.77
CA GLY A 91 -7.85 -5.96 8.42
C GLY A 91 -6.66 -5.55 7.57
N PHE A 92 -5.58 -5.02 8.16
CA PHE A 92 -4.35 -4.73 7.43
C PHE A 92 -3.55 -6.00 7.10
N LEU A 93 -3.46 -6.94 8.04
CA LEU A 93 -2.78 -8.22 7.84
C LEU A 93 -3.47 -9.06 6.76
N ASP A 94 -4.81 -9.10 6.74
CA ASP A 94 -5.58 -9.80 5.71
C ASP A 94 -5.28 -9.25 4.32
N ARG A 95 -5.27 -7.92 4.16
CA ARG A 95 -4.90 -7.30 2.88
C ARG A 95 -3.47 -7.60 2.48
N ALA A 96 -2.53 -7.57 3.42
CA ALA A 96 -1.14 -7.95 3.14
C ALA A 96 -1.04 -9.40 2.66
N ALA A 97 -1.78 -10.32 3.30
CA ALA A 97 -1.84 -11.73 2.91
C ALA A 97 -2.42 -11.92 1.50
N ASP A 98 -3.49 -11.19 1.15
CA ASP A 98 -4.08 -11.22 -0.19
C ASP A 98 -3.06 -10.83 -1.27
N TYR A 99 -2.29 -9.75 -1.05
CA TYR A 99 -1.23 -9.36 -1.98
C TYR A 99 -0.09 -10.36 -2.02
N ALA A 100 0.33 -10.89 -0.87
CA ALA A 100 1.37 -11.92 -0.82
C ALA A 100 0.98 -13.15 -1.65
N LYS A 101 -0.29 -13.58 -1.57
CA LYS A 101 -0.83 -14.67 -2.38
C LYS A 101 -0.84 -14.32 -3.87
N ARG A 102 -1.35 -13.15 -4.25
CA ARG A 102 -1.36 -12.69 -5.65
C ARG A 102 0.04 -12.63 -6.27
N ILE A 103 1.03 -12.18 -5.50
CA ILE A 103 2.42 -12.13 -5.92
C ILE A 103 2.98 -13.55 -6.12
N ALA A 104 2.64 -14.50 -5.23
CA ALA A 104 3.10 -15.88 -5.32
C ALA A 104 2.44 -16.69 -6.45
N GLU A 105 1.23 -16.30 -6.87
CA GLU A 105 0.48 -16.93 -7.96
C GLU A 105 0.84 -16.39 -9.35
N LYS A 106 1.67 -15.35 -9.43
CA LYS A 106 2.19 -14.77 -10.68
C LYS A 106 3.55 -15.35 -11.06
#